data_AF-A0A6V7IWP1-F1
#
_entry.id   AF-A0A6V7IWP1-F1
#
_cell.length_a   1.000
_cell.length_b   1.000
_cell.length_c   1.000
_cell.angle_alpha   90.00
_cell.angle_beta   90.00
_cell.angle_gamma   90.00
#
_symmetry.space_group_name_H-M   'P 1'
#
loop_
_entity.id
_entity.type
_entity.pdbx_description
1 polymer ?
#
loop_
_entity_poly.entity_id
_entity_poly.type
_entity_poly.pdbx_seq_one_letter_code
_entity_poly.pdbx_strand_id
1 'polypeptide(L)'
;MALNASDQSEEVNYIHGTLNYINELNDSLLIKEFECLKAQHLEVLEGRKTESTFCQVDWDRLLCWPTSPPGTLVKQPCFEQLHGIHYDSS
;
A
#
# COMPACT_ATOMS: atom_id res chain seq x y z
N MET A 1 -12.30 27.31 -35.32
CA MET A 1 -11.14 26.42 -35.06
C MET A 1 -11.73 25.11 -34.57
N ALA A 2 -11.64 24.05 -35.36
CA ALA A 2 -12.08 22.72 -34.94
C ALA A 2 -10.89 22.00 -34.28
N LEU A 3 -11.07 21.45 -33.08
CA LEU A 3 -10.09 20.59 -32.45
C LEU A 3 -9.97 19.30 -33.28
N ASN A 4 -8.75 18.85 -33.56
CA ASN A 4 -8.49 17.68 -34.38
C ASN A 4 -8.98 16.40 -33.68
N ALA A 5 -9.72 15.55 -34.39
CA ALA A 5 -10.27 14.30 -33.85
C ALA A 5 -9.19 13.30 -33.37
N SER A 6 -7.95 13.42 -33.87
CA SER A 6 -6.81 12.63 -33.41
C SER A 6 -6.34 13.02 -32.01
N ASP A 7 -6.39 14.31 -31.67
CA ASP A 7 -5.99 14.87 -30.38
C ASP A 7 -6.93 14.40 -29.26
N GLN A 8 -8.23 14.36 -29.55
CA GLN A 8 -9.24 13.80 -28.63
C GLN A 8 -9.08 12.29 -28.44
N SER A 9 -8.64 11.54 -29.45
CA SER A 9 -8.44 10.08 -29.32
C SER A 9 -7.23 9.72 -28.44
N GLU A 10 -6.17 10.51 -28.50
CA GLU A 10 -4.97 10.30 -27.68
C GLU A 10 -5.23 10.63 -26.21
N GLU A 11 -5.93 11.73 -25.94
CA GLU A 11 -6.35 12.10 -24.59
C GLU A 11 -7.28 11.06 -23.96
N VAL A 12 -8.27 10.56 -24.73
CA VAL A 12 -9.18 9.49 -24.26
C VAL A 12 -8.41 8.19 -23.96
N ASN A 13 -7.43 7.82 -24.78
CA ASN A 13 -6.59 6.64 -24.54
C ASN A 13 -5.72 6.82 -23.28
N TYR A 14 -5.17 8.01 -23.07
CA TYR A 14 -4.40 8.33 -21.87
C TYR A 14 -5.26 8.27 -20.59
N ILE A 15 -6.45 8.87 -20.62
CA ILE A 15 -7.39 8.83 -19.49
C ILE A 15 -7.78 7.39 -19.19
N HIS A 16 -8.12 6.60 -20.23
CA HIS A 16 -8.48 5.20 -20.05
C HIS A 16 -7.34 4.38 -19.44
N GLY A 17 -6.11 4.54 -19.94
CA GLY A 17 -4.93 3.89 -19.37
C GLY A 17 -4.68 4.28 -17.92
N THR A 18 -4.81 5.56 -17.59
CA THR A 18 -4.64 6.08 -16.23
C THR A 18 -5.69 5.50 -15.26
N LEU A 19 -6.96 5.43 -15.68
CA LEU A 19 -8.03 4.87 -14.86
C LEU A 19 -7.83 3.37 -14.60
N ASN A 20 -7.41 2.61 -15.62
CA ASN A 20 -7.11 1.19 -15.45
C ASN A 20 -5.97 0.99 -14.44
N TYR A 21 -4.90 1.78 -14.55
CA TYR A 21 -3.78 1.72 -13.61
C TYR A 21 -4.22 2.05 -12.16
N ILE A 22 -5.05 3.08 -11.98
CA ILE A 22 -5.61 3.42 -10.66
C ILE A 22 -6.43 2.26 -10.07
N ASN A 23 -7.26 1.61 -10.90
CA ASN A 23 -8.05 0.47 -10.47
C ASN A 23 -7.15 -0.71 -10.05
N GLU A 24 -6.12 -1.02 -10.84
CA GLU A 24 -5.14 -2.06 -10.51
C GLU A 24 -4.42 -1.77 -9.18
N LEU A 25 -4.04 -0.51 -8.95
CA LEU A 25 -3.43 -0.09 -7.69
C LEU A 25 -4.39 -0.23 -6.50
N ASN A 26 -5.65 0.17 -6.68
CA ASN A 26 -6.67 0.06 -5.63
C ASN A 26 -6.94 -1.40 -5.29
N ASP A 27 -7.08 -2.27 -6.28
CA ASP A 27 -7.27 -3.70 -6.06
C ASP A 27 -6.06 -4.31 -5.32
N SER A 28 -4.83 -3.93 -5.70
CA SER A 28 -3.63 -4.37 -5.00
C SER A 28 -3.59 -3.90 -3.55
N LEU A 29 -3.98 -2.65 -3.27
CA LEU A 29 -4.02 -2.10 -1.91
C LEU A 29 -5.07 -2.79 -1.05
N LEU A 30 -6.26 -3.05 -1.59
CA LEU A 30 -7.35 -3.76 -0.92
C LEU A 30 -6.94 -5.18 -0.53
N ILE A 31 -6.24 -5.90 -1.42
CA ILE A 31 -5.73 -7.24 -1.12
C ILE A 31 -4.71 -7.19 0.04
N LYS A 32 -3.78 -6.24 0.01
CA LYS A 32 -2.76 -6.08 1.06
C LYS A 32 -3.37 -5.74 2.43
N GLU A 33 -4.37 -4.84 2.44
CA GLU A 33 -5.12 -4.52 3.66
C GLU A 33 -5.80 -5.77 4.22
N PHE A 34 -6.52 -6.51 3.37
CA PHE A 34 -7.21 -7.73 3.78
C PHE A 34 -6.23 -8.77 4.36
N GLU A 35 -5.10 -9.00 3.70
CA GLU A 35 -4.06 -9.92 4.18
C GLU A 35 -3.50 -9.49 5.54
N CYS A 36 -3.27 -8.19 5.74
CA CYS A 36 -2.78 -7.66 7.01
C CYS A 36 -3.79 -7.85 8.15
N LEU A 37 -5.05 -7.50 7.90
CA LEU A 37 -6.13 -7.68 8.88
C LEU A 37 -6.33 -9.16 9.24
N LYS A 38 -6.19 -10.06 8.26
CA LYS A 38 -6.19 -11.50 8.49
C LYS A 38 -5.01 -11.93 9.38
N ALA A 39 -3.81 -11.45 9.12
CA ALA A 39 -2.63 -11.75 9.94
C ALA A 39 -2.81 -11.26 11.38
N GLN A 40 -3.28 -10.03 11.56
CA GLN A 40 -3.60 -9.48 12.87
C GLN A 40 -4.62 -10.34 13.62
N HIS A 41 -5.69 -10.81 12.95
CA HIS A 41 -6.67 -11.69 13.55
C HIS A 41 -6.09 -13.05 13.97
N LEU A 42 -5.23 -13.65 13.13
CA LEU A 42 -4.57 -14.91 13.44
C LEU A 42 -3.67 -14.80 14.69
N GLU A 43 -2.95 -13.69 14.87
CA GLU A 43 -2.14 -13.47 16.08
C GLU A 43 -2.98 -13.43 17.37
N VAL A 44 -4.22 -12.92 17.28
CA VAL A 44 -5.17 -12.97 18.40
C VAL A 44 -5.56 -14.41 18.72
N LEU A 45 -5.92 -15.19 17.70
CA LEU A 45 -6.36 -16.58 17.86
C LEU A 45 -5.24 -17.48 18.41
N GLU A 46 -4.00 -17.25 18.00
CA GLU A 46 -2.83 -18.00 18.45
C GLU A 46 -2.36 -17.63 19.88
N GLY A 47 -3.03 -16.69 20.55
CA GLY A 47 -2.71 -16.30 21.93
C GLY A 47 -1.39 -15.51 22.08
N ARG A 48 -0.74 -15.15 20.97
CA ARG A 48 0.48 -14.30 20.93
C ARG A 48 0.21 -12.87 21.41
N LYS A 49 -1.07 -12.50 21.56
CA LYS A 49 -1.51 -11.21 22.11
C LYS A 49 -1.12 -10.95 23.57
N THR A 50 -0.62 -11.95 24.29
CA THR A 50 -0.48 -11.91 25.75
C THR A 50 0.90 -11.51 26.26
N GLU A 51 1.92 -11.43 25.41
CA GLU A 51 3.18 -10.80 25.79
C GLU A 51 3.06 -9.29 25.56
N SER A 52 2.85 -8.53 26.64
CA SER A 52 2.91 -7.06 26.70
C SER A 52 4.24 -6.45 26.22
N THR A 53 5.11 -7.29 25.67
CA THR A 53 6.50 -7.09 25.30
C THR A 53 6.69 -7.06 23.79
N PHE A 54 5.63 -7.09 22.96
CA PHE A 54 5.73 -6.99 21.51
C PHE A 54 4.77 -5.94 20.92
N CYS A 55 5.23 -5.22 19.90
CA CYS A 55 4.38 -4.47 18.98
C CYS A 55 3.64 -5.48 18.09
N GLN A 56 2.32 -5.38 18.02
CA GLN A 56 1.43 -6.27 17.26
C GLN A 56 1.54 -6.00 15.75
N VAL A 57 1.02 -6.91 14.92
CA VAL A 57 0.77 -6.60 13.50
C VAL A 57 -0.18 -5.41 13.37
N ASP A 58 0.17 -4.48 12.48
CA ASP A 58 -0.60 -3.26 12.23
C ASP A 58 -0.62 -2.83 10.76
N TRP A 59 -1.71 -2.20 10.34
CA TRP A 59 -1.91 -1.69 8.99
C TRP A 59 -1.91 -0.16 9.01
N ASP A 60 -0.92 0.46 8.37
CA ASP A 60 -0.78 1.92 8.35
C ASP A 60 -1.49 2.62 7.17
N ARG A 61 -2.35 1.87 6.45
CA ARG A 61 -3.01 2.22 5.18
C ARG A 61 -2.16 2.07 3.93
N LEU A 62 -0.94 1.55 4.06
CA LEU A 62 -0.03 1.38 2.93
C LEU A 62 0.85 0.11 3.04
N LEU A 63 1.42 -0.14 4.21
CA LEU A 63 2.25 -1.29 4.58
C LEU A 63 1.62 -2.07 5.73
N CYS A 64 1.85 -3.40 5.69
CA CYS A 64 1.57 -4.26 6.82
C CYS A 64 2.82 -4.41 7.67
N TRP A 65 2.81 -3.82 8.85
CA TRP A 65 3.91 -3.90 9.80
C TRP A 65 3.83 -5.23 10.57
N PRO A 66 4.87 -6.07 10.51
CA PRO A 66 4.90 -7.32 11.26
C PRO A 66 5.10 -7.08 12.75
N THR A 67 4.74 -8.08 13.55
CA THR A 67 5.07 -8.11 14.98
C THR A 67 6.57 -7.95 15.21
N SER A 68 6.93 -7.14 16.20
CA SER A 68 8.34 -6.89 16.56
C SER A 68 8.54 -6.59 18.05
N PRO A 69 9.72 -6.89 18.62
CA PRO A 69 10.06 -6.45 19.97
C PRO A 69 10.21 -4.92 20.06
N PRO A 70 9.92 -4.28 21.20
CA PRO A 70 10.19 -2.88 21.48
C PRO A 70 11.65 -2.52 21.20
N GLY A 71 11.85 -1.35 20.60
CA GLY A 71 13.19 -0.88 20.22
C GLY A 71 13.77 -1.55 18.98
N THR A 72 13.00 -2.39 18.28
CA THR A 72 13.44 -3.03 17.02
C THR A 72 13.14 -2.15 15.83
N LEU A 73 14.15 -1.93 14.98
CA LEU A 73 13.95 -1.28 13.68
C LEU A 73 13.44 -2.31 12.66
N VAL A 74 12.17 -2.21 12.31
CA VAL A 74 11.56 -3.02 11.25
C VAL A 74 11.81 -2.34 9.90
N LYS A 75 12.23 -3.11 8.89
CA LYS A 75 12.48 -2.63 7.53
C LYS A 75 11.51 -3.31 6.57
N GLN A 76 10.87 -2.51 5.72
CA GLN A 76 10.00 -2.97 4.64
C GLN A 76 10.59 -2.48 3.31
N PRO A 77 10.38 -3.20 2.19
CA PRO A 77 10.80 -2.72 0.88
C PRO A 77 10.07 -1.42 0.53
N CYS A 78 10.75 -0.54 -0.20
CA CYS A 78 10.12 0.66 -0.74
C CYS A 78 9.11 0.30 -1.84
N PHE A 79 8.15 1.19 -2.06
CA PHE A 79 7.21 1.07 -3.16
C PHE A 79 7.87 1.49 -4.46
N GLU A 80 7.69 0.68 -5.51
CA GLU A 80 8.10 1.05 -6.86
C GLU A 80 7.47 2.38 -7.31
N GLN A 81 6.22 2.64 -6.91
CA GLN A 81 5.50 3.86 -7.23
C GLN A 81 6.06 5.10 -6.52
N LEU A 82 6.78 4.91 -5.40
CA LEU A 82 7.40 6.00 -4.64
C LEU A 82 8.93 6.05 -4.84
N HIS A 83 9.49 5.21 -5.72
CA HIS A 83 10.89 5.25 -6.11
C HIS A 83 11.18 6.59 -6.83
N GLY A 84 11.80 7.52 -6.11
CA GLY A 84 12.11 8.87 -6.59
C GLY A 84 11.46 10.01 -5.80
N ILE A 85 10.58 9.70 -4.84
CA ILE A 85 10.07 10.69 -3.90
C ILE A 85 11.15 10.94 -2.85
N HIS A 86 11.67 12.16 -2.81
CA HIS A 86 12.56 12.61 -1.76
C HIS A 86 11.74 12.85 -0.48
N TYR A 87 12.04 12.08 0.57
CA TYR A 87 11.55 12.41 1.90
C TYR A 87 12.24 13.68 2.38
N ASP A 88 11.47 14.59 2.97
CA ASP A 88 12.06 15.70 3.69
C ASP A 88 12.90 15.15 4.86
N SER A 89 14.14 15.61 4.96
CA SER A 89 15.12 15.12 5.94
C SER A 89 15.44 16.16 7.02
N SER A 90 14.68 17.26 7.03
CA SER A 90 14.76 18.33 8.03
C SER A 90 14.30 17.90 9.42
#